data_AF-A0A9Q1DN19-F1
#
_entry.id   AF-A0A9Q1DN19-F1
#
_cell.length_a   1.000
_cell.length_b   1.000
_cell.length_c   1.000
_cell.angle_alpha   90.00
_cell.angle_beta   90.00
_cell.angle_gamma   90.00
#
_symmetry.space_group_name_H-M   'P 1'
#
loop_
_entity.id
_entity.type
_entity.pdbx_description
1 polymer ?
#
loop_
_entity_poly.entity_id
_entity_poly.type
_entity_poly.pdbx_seq_one_letter_code
_entity_poly.pdbx_strand_id
1 'polypeptide(L)'
;MAEVLVEDEDTNVQEDDLSLTAHDLPAGFDCSDSFALEPEPQYLPSLEEEREEAQQEARRTPPPSPFLSAVLAAFQPAACDHAEEAWRCHIGQLVSDSDGSCAVYTFHVFSSLFQNIQNKFCSLTHDAACYLGDGLRGIGTKFVSSSQMLTTCSECPTLYVDADTILSYGLLEKMKFSVLELQEYLDTYNNREEAAISWLRNCKSTFPRGSGMGVVTCQPGDSEEKQMESLAQLELCQRLYKLHFQLLLLFQSYCKLIGQVHAISSVPELLNMSRELNELKSSLRMAAVGVVGGSLTPRSYPRAATPSFSSSEAAVQAVLESLRKSEFATAIRHIRECRTVWPNDIFGGVSEDEVQTLLNIYFRQQSLGQTGSFALVGSRQDLSEICAKLMELNGEIRDMIGRAQSYRVVSAFLPDSSAPGTSL
;
A
#
# COMPACT_ATOMS: atom_id res chain seq x y z
N MET A 1 -8.00 -47.03 -45.26
CA MET A 1 -9.35 -46.55 -45.60
C MET A 1 -9.50 -45.22 -44.89
N ALA A 2 -8.97 -44.12 -45.42
CA ALA A 2 -9.31 -43.46 -46.70
C ALA A 2 -10.70 -42.80 -46.61
N GLU A 3 -10.66 -41.46 -46.58
CA GLU A 3 -11.39 -40.55 -47.48
C GLU A 3 -12.93 -40.48 -47.37
N VAL A 4 -13.64 -39.38 -47.58
CA VAL A 4 -13.37 -37.98 -47.98
C VAL A 4 -14.74 -37.25 -47.96
N LEU A 5 -14.69 -35.95 -47.68
CA LEU A 5 -15.45 -34.78 -48.17
C LEU A 5 -16.83 -34.95 -48.86
N VAL A 6 -17.66 -33.91 -48.70
CA VAL A 6 -18.11 -32.89 -49.70
C VAL A 6 -19.16 -32.02 -48.94
N GLU A 7 -18.95 -30.73 -48.66
CA GLU A 7 -19.12 -29.54 -49.54
C GLU A 7 -20.61 -29.42 -50.01
N ASP A 8 -21.34 -28.30 -50.03
CA ASP A 8 -21.01 -26.93 -50.45
C ASP A 8 -22.13 -25.92 -50.07
N GLU A 9 -21.72 -24.64 -49.99
CA GLU A 9 -22.31 -23.38 -50.53
C GLU A 9 -23.82 -23.09 -50.44
N ASP A 10 -24.36 -21.86 -50.40
CA ASP A 10 -23.87 -20.48 -50.40
C ASP A 10 -25.10 -19.59 -50.11
N THR A 11 -24.94 -18.39 -49.56
CA THR A 11 -25.68 -17.20 -50.04
C THR A 11 -25.05 -15.92 -49.49
N ASN A 12 -24.32 -15.31 -50.42
CA ASN A 12 -23.83 -13.93 -50.52
C ASN A 12 -24.94 -12.87 -50.28
N VAL A 13 -24.58 -11.67 -49.78
CA VAL A 13 -24.73 -10.36 -50.47
C VAL A 13 -24.53 -9.15 -49.51
N GLN A 14 -23.58 -8.31 -49.96
CA GLN A 14 -23.39 -6.85 -49.79
C GLN A 14 -22.64 -6.25 -48.59
N GLU A 15 -21.35 -6.05 -48.85
CA GLU A 15 -20.51 -4.94 -48.37
C GLU A 15 -20.97 -3.62 -49.03
N ASP A 16 -20.99 -2.52 -48.27
CA ASP A 16 -21.11 -1.15 -48.79
C ASP A 16 -19.86 -0.34 -48.40
N ASP A 17 -19.06 -0.07 -49.43
CA ASP A 17 -17.97 0.89 -49.51
C ASP A 17 -18.48 2.32 -49.31
N LEU A 18 -17.80 3.13 -48.51
CA LEU A 18 -17.90 4.59 -48.57
C LEU A 18 -16.54 5.21 -48.80
N SER A 19 -16.19 5.33 -50.09
CA SER A 19 -15.21 6.27 -50.61
C SER A 19 -15.94 7.48 -51.19
N LEU A 20 -15.60 8.70 -50.76
CA LEU A 20 -15.95 9.93 -51.47
C LEU A 20 -14.71 10.83 -51.58
N THR A 21 -14.29 11.02 -52.83
CA THR A 21 -13.16 11.80 -53.31
C THR A 21 -13.45 13.30 -53.42
N ALA A 22 -12.36 14.08 -53.48
CA ALA A 22 -12.23 15.53 -53.54
C ALA A 22 -12.80 16.22 -54.80
N HIS A 23 -13.18 17.50 -54.63
CA HIS A 23 -13.22 18.66 -55.55
C HIS A 23 -13.69 19.86 -54.67
N ASP A 24 -13.24 21.12 -54.70
CA ASP A 24 -12.52 21.95 -55.66
C ASP A 24 -11.85 23.14 -54.93
N LEU A 25 -10.70 23.60 -55.46
CA LEU A 25 -10.14 24.94 -55.24
C LEU A 25 -10.89 26.00 -56.07
N PRO A 26 -10.61 27.29 -55.86
CA PRO A 26 -10.09 28.02 -57.01
C PRO A 26 -8.82 28.84 -56.72
N ALA A 27 -7.86 28.68 -57.64
CA ALA A 27 -6.82 29.66 -58.01
C ALA A 27 -7.48 30.97 -58.51
N GLY A 28 -6.87 32.15 -58.55
CA GLY A 28 -5.50 32.65 -58.40
C GLY A 28 -5.52 34.08 -58.99
N PHE A 29 -4.53 34.93 -58.68
CA PHE A 29 -3.93 35.96 -59.57
C PHE A 29 -2.94 36.85 -58.79
N ASP A 30 -1.67 36.48 -58.89
CA ASP A 30 -0.45 37.25 -59.16
C ASP A 30 -0.19 38.71 -58.71
N CYS A 31 1.05 38.83 -58.20
CA CYS A 31 2.07 39.87 -58.45
C CYS A 31 2.02 41.17 -57.64
N SER A 32 3.00 41.38 -56.75
CA SER A 32 4.09 42.36 -56.94
C SER A 32 4.91 42.58 -55.65
N ASP A 33 6.17 42.17 -55.73
CA ASP A 33 7.40 42.87 -55.34
C ASP A 33 7.53 43.71 -54.04
N SER A 34 8.54 43.33 -53.26
CA SER A 34 9.50 44.13 -52.45
C SER A 34 8.99 45.20 -51.47
N PHE A 35 9.45 45.17 -50.21
CA PHE A 35 10.20 46.28 -49.58
C PHE A 35 10.78 45.89 -48.19
N ALA A 36 12.11 46.02 -48.11
CA ALA A 36 12.96 46.49 -46.99
C ALA A 36 12.99 45.75 -45.63
N LEU A 37 14.18 45.23 -45.32
CA LEU A 37 14.71 44.87 -44.01
C LEU A 37 15.06 46.13 -43.18
N GLU A 38 14.64 46.16 -41.91
CA GLU A 38 15.30 46.97 -40.86
C GLU A 38 15.81 46.02 -39.74
N PRO A 39 17.03 46.20 -39.22
CA PRO A 39 17.59 45.32 -38.20
C PRO A 39 17.22 45.80 -36.78
N GLU A 40 16.77 44.86 -35.94
CA GLU A 40 16.63 45.05 -34.49
C GLU A 40 18.02 45.10 -33.80
N PRO A 41 18.19 45.88 -32.72
CA PRO A 41 19.49 46.08 -32.09
C PRO A 41 19.96 44.85 -31.30
N GLN A 42 21.21 44.45 -31.55
CA GLN A 42 21.94 43.45 -30.76
C GLN A 42 22.18 43.98 -29.34
N TYR A 43 21.47 43.41 -28.36
CA TYR A 43 21.83 43.50 -26.96
C TYR A 43 23.07 42.64 -26.72
N LEU A 44 24.20 43.29 -26.40
CA LEU A 44 25.35 42.61 -25.83
C LEU A 44 25.04 42.29 -24.36
N PRO A 45 25.28 41.07 -23.87
CA PRO A 45 25.14 40.74 -22.46
C PRO A 45 26.08 41.62 -21.64
N SER A 46 25.60 42.11 -20.50
CA SER A 46 26.40 42.93 -19.62
C SER A 46 27.51 42.09 -18.98
N LEU A 47 28.73 42.63 -18.83
CA LEU A 47 29.85 41.96 -18.16
C LEU A 47 29.57 41.60 -16.68
N GLU A 48 28.47 42.11 -16.14
CA GLU A 48 27.96 41.77 -14.80
C GLU A 48 27.15 40.46 -14.83
N GLU A 49 26.37 40.20 -15.89
CA GLU A 49 25.65 38.93 -16.08
C GLU A 49 26.61 37.75 -16.30
N GLU A 50 27.67 37.91 -17.10
CA GLU A 50 28.69 36.84 -17.27
C GLU A 50 29.46 36.55 -15.97
N ARG A 51 29.59 37.55 -15.09
CA ARG A 51 30.30 37.40 -13.80
C ARG A 51 29.42 36.80 -12.71
N GLU A 52 28.12 37.10 -12.74
CA GLU A 52 27.11 36.46 -11.91
C GLU A 52 26.88 35.01 -12.37
N GLU A 53 26.81 34.73 -13.67
CA GLU A 53 26.76 33.37 -14.21
C GLU A 53 27.99 32.55 -13.83
N ALA A 54 29.20 33.11 -13.92
CA ALA A 54 30.44 32.43 -13.49
C ALA A 54 30.48 32.18 -11.95
N GLN A 55 29.86 33.05 -11.15
CA GLN A 55 29.72 32.87 -9.70
C GLN A 55 28.59 31.89 -9.34
N GLN A 56 27.55 31.78 -10.17
CA GLN A 56 26.50 30.76 -10.09
C GLN A 56 27.04 29.39 -10.48
N GLU A 57 27.90 29.31 -11.51
CA GLU A 57 28.58 28.10 -11.98
C GLU A 57 29.54 27.56 -10.89
N ALA A 58 30.24 28.45 -10.17
CA ALA A 58 31.09 28.09 -9.04
C ALA A 58 30.30 27.59 -7.80
N ARG A 59 28.97 27.80 -7.77
CA ARG A 59 28.04 27.27 -6.75
C ARG A 59 27.31 26.01 -7.19
N ARG A 60 27.49 25.53 -8.43
CA ARG A 60 26.97 24.23 -8.84
C ARG A 60 27.83 23.16 -8.21
N THR A 61 27.24 22.45 -7.24
CA THR A 61 27.79 21.20 -6.75
C THR A 61 28.12 20.31 -7.95
N PRO A 62 29.25 19.59 -7.95
CA PRO A 62 29.56 18.66 -9.03
C PRO A 62 28.36 17.73 -9.28
N PRO A 63 28.12 17.32 -10.54
CA PRO A 63 27.05 16.36 -10.81
C PRO A 63 27.24 15.14 -9.90
N PRO A 64 26.14 14.61 -9.33
CA PRO A 64 26.23 13.49 -8.40
C PRO A 64 27.02 12.35 -9.05
N SER A 65 27.85 11.65 -8.27
CA SER A 65 28.56 10.48 -8.79
C SER A 65 27.57 9.50 -9.43
N PRO A 66 28.01 8.62 -10.37
CA PRO A 66 27.13 7.60 -10.95
C PRO A 66 26.41 6.76 -9.88
N PHE A 67 27.09 6.53 -8.74
CA PHE A 67 26.51 5.93 -7.54
C PHE A 67 25.36 6.76 -6.97
N LEU A 68 25.57 8.04 -6.69
CA LEU A 68 24.51 8.91 -6.21
C LEU A 68 23.41 9.11 -7.23
N SER A 69 23.71 9.16 -8.52
CA SER A 69 22.73 9.29 -9.59
C SER A 69 21.82 8.07 -9.63
N ALA A 70 22.36 6.87 -9.45
CA ALA A 70 21.57 5.63 -9.33
C ALA A 70 20.75 5.58 -8.03
N VAL A 71 21.29 6.10 -6.92
CA VAL A 71 20.56 6.22 -5.65
C VAL A 71 19.43 7.26 -5.78
N LEU A 72 19.71 8.47 -6.28
CA LEU A 72 18.77 9.59 -6.45
C LEU A 72 17.69 9.31 -7.52
N ALA A 73 18.05 8.72 -8.66
CA ALA A 73 17.09 8.35 -9.70
C ALA A 73 16.12 7.25 -9.23
N ALA A 74 16.57 6.41 -8.30
CA ALA A 74 15.72 5.43 -7.70
C ALA A 74 14.81 6.07 -6.64
N PHE A 75 15.30 6.91 -5.73
CA PHE A 75 14.47 7.44 -4.64
C PHE A 75 13.65 8.66 -5.07
N GLN A 76 12.52 8.42 -5.70
CA GLN A 76 11.39 9.35 -5.69
C GLN A 76 10.10 8.62 -5.25
N PRO A 77 10.00 8.13 -4.00
CA PRO A 77 8.68 7.93 -3.44
C PRO A 77 7.95 9.26 -3.54
N ALA A 78 6.76 9.28 -4.14
CA ALA A 78 5.93 10.46 -4.14
C ALA A 78 5.81 10.94 -2.68
N ALA A 79 6.19 12.19 -2.42
CA ALA A 79 6.10 12.84 -1.12
C ALA A 79 4.62 13.01 -0.74
N CYS A 80 3.95 11.90 -0.46
CA CYS A 80 2.60 11.88 0.00
C CYS A 80 2.57 11.35 1.42
N ASP A 81 2.14 12.22 2.34
CA ASP A 81 1.98 11.90 3.75
C ASP A 81 0.93 10.80 4.00
N HIS A 82 0.14 10.43 3.00
CA HIS A 82 -0.90 9.40 3.10
C HIS A 82 -0.56 8.14 2.29
N ALA A 83 -0.46 6.99 2.98
CA ALA A 83 -0.09 5.70 2.38
C ALA A 83 -1.01 5.23 1.23
N GLU A 84 -2.29 5.60 1.23
CA GLU A 84 -3.26 5.25 0.16
C GLU A 84 -2.98 6.03 -1.13
N GLU A 85 -2.58 7.30 -1.02
CA GLU A 85 -2.22 8.12 -2.16
C GLU A 85 -0.85 7.71 -2.72
N ALA A 86 0.12 7.43 -1.84
CA ALA A 86 1.41 6.87 -2.25
C ALA A 86 1.24 5.58 -3.07
N TRP A 87 0.33 4.70 -2.65
CA TRP A 87 -0.01 3.49 -3.41
C TRP A 87 -0.68 3.78 -4.76
N ARG A 88 -1.61 4.75 -4.82
CA ARG A 88 -2.26 5.15 -6.08
C ARG A 88 -1.27 5.74 -7.07
N CYS A 89 -0.38 6.63 -6.61
CA CYS A 89 0.71 7.16 -7.43
C CYS A 89 1.64 6.05 -7.92
N HIS A 90 2.00 5.11 -7.03
CA HIS A 90 2.83 3.96 -7.36
C HIS A 90 2.22 3.11 -8.47
N ILE A 91 0.92 2.79 -8.42
CA ILE A 91 0.26 2.02 -9.49
C ILE A 91 0.34 2.76 -10.82
N GLY A 92 0.07 4.06 -10.84
CA GLY A 92 0.14 4.87 -12.05
C GLY A 92 1.53 4.83 -12.71
N GLN A 93 2.58 4.91 -11.89
CA GLN A 93 3.96 4.81 -12.36
C GLN A 93 4.32 3.38 -12.78
N LEU A 94 3.92 2.38 -12.00
CA LEU A 94 4.26 0.97 -12.22
C LEU A 94 3.69 0.44 -13.54
N VAL A 95 2.48 0.84 -13.91
CA VAL A 95 1.87 0.41 -15.19
C VAL A 95 2.68 0.90 -16.39
N SER A 96 3.28 2.09 -16.30
CA SER A 96 4.15 2.66 -17.33
C SER A 96 5.63 2.28 -17.18
N ASP A 97 5.98 1.51 -16.14
CA ASP A 97 7.36 1.11 -15.86
C ASP A 97 7.91 0.21 -16.97
N SER A 98 9.08 0.53 -17.50
CA SER A 98 9.74 -0.25 -18.57
C SER A 98 11.11 -0.79 -18.17
N ASP A 99 11.70 -0.26 -17.10
CA ASP A 99 13.06 -0.59 -16.66
C ASP A 99 13.11 -1.16 -15.23
N GLY A 100 11.96 -1.31 -14.57
CA GLY A 100 11.86 -1.86 -13.22
C GLY A 100 12.22 -0.85 -12.12
N SER A 101 12.51 0.41 -12.49
CA SER A 101 12.88 1.47 -11.53
C SER A 101 11.75 1.79 -10.54
N CYS A 102 10.49 1.67 -10.97
CA CYS A 102 9.33 1.79 -10.10
C CYS A 102 9.07 0.47 -9.35
N ALA A 103 9.15 -0.67 -10.06
CA ALA A 103 8.81 -1.99 -9.53
C ALA A 103 9.54 -2.36 -8.24
N VAL A 104 10.82 -1.98 -8.10
CA VAL A 104 11.64 -2.22 -6.90
C VAL A 104 11.05 -1.62 -5.60
N TYR A 105 10.14 -0.65 -5.69
CA TYR A 105 9.48 -0.01 -4.55
C TYR A 105 8.17 -0.63 -4.12
N THR A 106 7.57 -1.46 -4.97
CA THR A 106 6.21 -2.01 -4.80
C THR A 106 5.98 -2.60 -3.41
N PHE A 107 6.93 -3.42 -2.94
CA PHE A 107 6.80 -4.12 -1.66
C PHE A 107 6.85 -3.18 -0.47
N HIS A 108 7.66 -2.13 -0.55
CA HIS A 108 7.75 -1.12 0.50
C HIS A 108 6.48 -0.28 0.56
N VAL A 109 6.02 0.25 -0.58
CA VAL A 109 4.80 1.07 -0.66
C VAL A 109 3.59 0.28 -0.17
N PHE A 110 3.45 -0.97 -0.62
CA PHE A 110 2.36 -1.84 -0.15
C PHE A 110 2.48 -2.17 1.34
N SER A 111 3.68 -2.45 1.86
CA SER A 111 3.86 -2.73 3.29
C SER A 111 3.38 -1.57 4.16
N SER A 112 3.70 -0.33 3.78
CA SER A 112 3.24 0.88 4.46
C SER A 112 1.72 1.04 4.37
N LEU A 113 1.13 0.81 3.19
CA LEU A 113 -0.32 0.82 3.00
C LEU A 113 -1.01 -0.25 3.87
N PHE A 114 -0.51 -1.48 3.85
CA PHE A 114 -1.12 -2.59 4.57
C PHE A 114 -1.09 -2.39 6.08
N GLN A 115 -0.01 -1.82 6.62
CA GLN A 115 0.05 -1.42 8.04
C GLN A 115 -1.02 -0.39 8.40
N ASN A 116 -1.24 0.61 7.54
CA ASN A 116 -2.32 1.59 7.74
C ASN A 116 -3.70 0.92 7.72
N ILE A 117 -3.95 0.04 6.76
CA ILE A 117 -5.19 -0.75 6.66
C ILE A 117 -5.39 -1.61 7.92
N GLN A 118 -4.37 -2.32 8.37
CA GLN A 118 -4.43 -3.15 9.59
C GLN A 118 -4.83 -2.33 10.81
N ASN A 119 -4.27 -1.12 10.99
CA ASN A 119 -4.60 -0.25 12.12
C ASN A 119 -6.07 0.21 12.10
N LYS A 120 -6.54 0.66 10.93
CA LYS A 120 -7.95 1.06 10.73
C LYS A 120 -8.90 -0.13 10.95
N PHE A 121 -8.57 -1.27 10.36
CA PHE A 121 -9.32 -2.52 10.48
C PHE A 121 -9.44 -3.00 11.93
N CYS A 122 -8.33 -3.01 12.69
CA CYS A 122 -8.33 -3.42 14.09
C CYS A 122 -9.20 -2.50 14.94
N SER A 123 -9.09 -1.18 14.71
CA SER A 123 -9.88 -0.18 15.42
C SER A 123 -11.38 -0.35 15.15
N LEU A 124 -11.78 -0.47 13.88
CA LEU A 124 -13.17 -0.70 13.48
C LEU A 124 -13.72 -2.01 14.04
N THR A 125 -12.95 -3.09 13.93
CA THR A 125 -13.34 -4.42 14.41
C THR A 125 -13.56 -4.42 15.92
N HIS A 126 -12.64 -3.81 16.67
CA HIS A 126 -12.77 -3.67 18.11
C HIS A 126 -13.99 -2.83 18.50
N ASP A 127 -14.22 -1.69 17.83
CA ASP A 127 -15.37 -0.83 18.10
C ASP A 127 -16.70 -1.54 17.82
N ALA A 128 -16.78 -2.28 16.72
CA ALA A 128 -17.95 -3.07 16.37
C ALA A 128 -18.17 -4.24 17.36
N ALA A 129 -17.11 -4.93 17.77
CA ALA A 129 -17.19 -5.98 18.77
C ALA A 129 -17.63 -5.45 20.14
N CYS A 130 -17.16 -4.27 20.55
CA CYS A 130 -17.62 -3.60 21.77
C CYS A 130 -19.12 -3.26 21.72
N TYR A 131 -19.60 -2.79 20.56
CA TYR A 131 -21.02 -2.52 20.36
C TYR A 131 -21.87 -3.81 20.43
N LEU A 132 -21.39 -4.90 19.81
CA LEU A 132 -22.06 -6.21 19.87
C LEU A 132 -22.10 -6.78 21.30
N GLY A 133 -21.02 -6.66 22.07
CA GLY A 133 -20.85 -7.25 23.41
C GLY A 133 -21.21 -8.74 23.44
N ASP A 134 -22.02 -9.16 24.41
CA ASP A 134 -22.48 -10.56 24.53
C ASP A 134 -23.61 -10.93 23.54
N GLY A 135 -24.06 -9.97 22.73
CA GLY A 135 -25.07 -10.16 21.70
C GLY A 135 -24.66 -11.25 20.70
N LEU A 136 -25.66 -11.92 20.11
CA LEU A 136 -25.46 -12.96 19.09
C LEU A 136 -24.48 -14.08 19.54
N ARG A 137 -24.56 -14.49 20.81
CA ARG A 137 -23.70 -15.52 21.43
C ARG A 137 -22.21 -15.16 21.40
N GLY A 138 -21.88 -13.89 21.63
CA GLY A 138 -20.50 -13.43 21.78
C GLY A 138 -19.69 -13.46 20.48
N ILE A 139 -20.34 -13.40 19.32
CA ILE A 139 -19.66 -13.40 18.00
C ILE A 139 -18.58 -12.31 17.86
N GLY A 140 -18.74 -11.17 18.56
CA GLY A 140 -17.75 -10.11 18.61
C GLY A 140 -16.35 -10.60 19.04
N THR A 141 -16.28 -11.57 19.95
CA THR A 141 -14.99 -12.13 20.41
C THR A 141 -14.24 -12.87 19.30
N LYS A 142 -14.95 -13.52 18.37
CA LYS A 142 -14.36 -14.19 17.22
C LYS A 142 -13.81 -13.21 16.19
N PHE A 143 -14.50 -12.09 15.97
CA PHE A 143 -13.96 -10.99 15.16
C PHE A 143 -12.68 -10.42 15.76
N VAL A 144 -12.65 -10.16 17.07
CA VAL A 144 -11.43 -9.70 17.76
C VAL A 144 -10.30 -10.72 17.63
N SER A 145 -10.57 -12.02 17.81
CA SER A 145 -9.58 -13.09 17.63
C SER A 145 -9.02 -13.11 16.20
N SER A 146 -9.86 -12.92 15.18
CA SER A 146 -9.43 -12.84 13.78
C SER A 146 -8.58 -11.60 13.51
N SER A 147 -8.92 -10.46 14.09
CA SER A 147 -8.13 -9.22 14.00
C SER A 147 -6.78 -9.37 14.68
N GLN A 148 -6.71 -9.99 15.87
CA GLN A 148 -5.45 -10.28 16.55
C GLN A 148 -4.56 -11.21 15.72
N MET A 149 -5.12 -12.24 15.09
CA MET A 149 -4.36 -13.10 14.18
C MET A 149 -3.74 -12.29 13.03
N LEU A 150 -4.47 -11.35 12.42
CA LEU A 150 -3.92 -10.45 11.41
C LEU A 150 -2.78 -9.56 11.94
N THR A 151 -2.84 -9.10 13.19
CA THR A 151 -1.75 -8.31 13.79
C THR A 151 -0.46 -9.10 13.99
N THR A 152 -0.52 -10.45 14.04
CA THR A 152 0.72 -11.25 14.06
C THR A 152 1.54 -11.11 12.78
N CYS A 153 0.92 -10.67 11.69
CA CYS A 153 1.55 -10.31 10.41
C CYS A 153 1.96 -8.83 10.31
N SER A 154 1.99 -8.04 11.39
CA SER A 154 2.22 -6.58 11.32
C SER A 154 3.52 -6.18 10.61
N GLU A 155 4.49 -7.10 10.56
CA GLU A 155 5.68 -6.98 9.71
C GLU A 155 5.53 -7.83 8.46
N CYS A 156 4.75 -7.31 7.52
CA CYS A 156 4.63 -7.88 6.20
C CYS A 156 6.04 -8.08 5.59
N PRO A 157 6.35 -9.26 5.04
CA PRO A 157 7.66 -9.50 4.45
C PRO A 157 7.86 -8.58 3.24
N THR A 158 8.90 -7.75 3.31
CA THR A 158 9.27 -6.80 2.25
C THR A 158 10.40 -7.40 1.43
N LEU A 159 10.21 -7.45 0.11
CA LEU A 159 11.24 -7.88 -0.81
C LEU A 159 12.09 -6.70 -1.27
N TYR A 160 13.40 -6.91 -1.25
CA TYR A 160 14.42 -6.08 -1.87
C TYR A 160 14.99 -6.85 -3.05
N VAL A 161 15.03 -6.21 -4.22
CA VAL A 161 15.55 -6.77 -5.45
C VAL A 161 16.02 -5.60 -6.33
N ASP A 162 17.09 -5.77 -7.08
CA ASP A 162 17.54 -4.77 -8.04
C ASP A 162 16.71 -4.82 -9.34
N ALA A 163 16.62 -3.68 -10.04
CA ALA A 163 15.80 -3.54 -11.23
C ALA A 163 16.26 -4.48 -12.37
N ASP A 164 17.58 -4.66 -12.53
CA ASP A 164 18.15 -5.55 -13.54
C ASP A 164 17.73 -7.00 -13.30
N THR A 165 17.65 -7.45 -12.04
CA THR A 165 17.12 -8.78 -11.68
C THR A 165 15.63 -8.91 -12.01
N ILE A 166 14.81 -7.88 -11.73
CA ILE A 166 13.39 -7.90 -12.11
C ILE A 166 13.24 -8.10 -13.63
N LEU A 167 14.04 -7.38 -14.42
CA LEU A 167 14.01 -7.47 -15.89
C LEU A 167 14.55 -8.80 -16.41
N SER A 168 15.74 -9.21 -15.94
CA SER A 168 16.46 -10.40 -16.42
C SER A 168 15.67 -11.68 -16.25
N TYR A 169 14.84 -11.77 -15.20
CA TYR A 169 14.00 -12.94 -14.93
C TYR A 169 12.53 -12.76 -15.38
N GLY A 170 12.22 -11.69 -16.11
CA GLY A 170 10.88 -11.44 -16.65
C GLY A 170 9.81 -11.30 -15.55
N LEU A 171 10.18 -10.71 -14.41
CA LEU A 171 9.28 -10.53 -13.27
C LEU A 171 8.41 -9.28 -13.41
N LEU A 172 8.88 -8.25 -14.14
CA LEU A 172 8.21 -6.95 -14.21
C LEU A 172 6.72 -7.07 -14.56
N GLU A 173 6.40 -7.76 -15.66
CA GLU A 173 5.02 -7.92 -16.11
C GLU A 173 4.18 -8.73 -15.11
N LYS A 174 4.75 -9.78 -14.49
CA LYS A 174 4.06 -10.57 -13.46
C LYS A 174 3.74 -9.72 -12.23
N MET A 175 4.67 -8.85 -11.83
CA MET A 175 4.47 -7.92 -10.74
C MET A 175 3.37 -6.91 -11.06
N LYS A 176 3.36 -6.32 -12.28
CA LYS A 176 2.31 -5.40 -12.74
C LYS A 176 0.92 -6.03 -12.64
N PHE A 177 0.73 -7.23 -13.20
CA PHE A 177 -0.56 -7.93 -13.12
C PHE A 177 -0.98 -8.23 -11.67
N SER A 178 -0.04 -8.63 -10.82
CA SER A 178 -0.33 -8.93 -9.41
C SER A 178 -0.67 -7.69 -8.61
N VAL A 179 -0.06 -6.55 -8.93
CA VAL A 179 -0.37 -5.25 -8.30
C VAL A 179 -1.76 -4.76 -8.72
N LEU A 180 -2.18 -4.99 -9.97
CA LEU A 180 -3.54 -4.72 -10.40
C LEU A 180 -4.56 -5.63 -9.69
N GLU A 181 -4.23 -6.92 -9.47
CA GLU A 181 -5.06 -7.82 -8.65
C GLU A 181 -5.19 -7.30 -7.20
N LEU A 182 -4.07 -6.86 -6.61
CA LEU A 182 -4.05 -6.24 -5.28
C LEU A 182 -4.93 -4.99 -5.22
N GLN A 183 -4.88 -4.14 -6.25
CA GLN A 183 -5.69 -2.95 -6.34
C GLN A 183 -7.19 -3.27 -6.35
N GLU A 184 -7.62 -4.29 -7.10
CA GLU A 184 -9.03 -4.71 -7.13
C GLU A 184 -9.50 -5.22 -5.75
N TYR A 185 -8.66 -6.01 -5.06
CA TYR A 185 -8.97 -6.45 -3.70
C TYR A 185 -9.07 -5.28 -2.72
N LEU A 186 -8.20 -4.27 -2.88
CA LEU A 186 -8.20 -3.06 -2.06
C LEU A 186 -9.45 -2.20 -2.31
N ASP A 187 -9.87 -2.00 -3.56
CA ASP A 187 -11.07 -1.24 -3.88
C ASP A 187 -12.33 -1.91 -3.32
N THR A 188 -12.42 -3.23 -3.42
CA THR A 188 -13.50 -3.99 -2.78
C THR A 188 -13.42 -3.91 -1.25
N TYR A 189 -12.22 -3.87 -0.65
CA TYR A 189 -12.03 -3.68 0.80
C TYR A 189 -12.57 -2.31 1.23
N ASN A 190 -12.17 -1.23 0.56
CA ASN A 190 -12.56 0.14 0.89
C ASN A 190 -14.09 0.29 0.87
N ASN A 191 -14.75 -0.20 -0.19
CA ASN A 191 -16.21 -0.20 -0.30
C ASN A 191 -16.90 -0.93 0.88
N ARG A 192 -16.33 -2.05 1.33
CA ARG A 192 -16.86 -2.82 2.47
C ARG A 192 -16.58 -2.14 3.80
N GLU A 193 -15.43 -1.51 3.94
CA GLU A 193 -15.03 -0.76 5.13
C GLU A 193 -16.00 0.41 5.36
N GLU A 194 -16.25 1.21 4.32
CA GLU A 194 -17.21 2.31 4.36
C GLU A 194 -18.63 1.83 4.72
N ALA A 195 -19.08 0.73 4.10
CA ALA A 195 -20.37 0.13 4.40
C ALA A 195 -20.48 -0.34 5.86
N ALA A 196 -19.42 -0.95 6.42
CA ALA A 196 -19.37 -1.39 7.80
C ALA A 196 -19.35 -0.21 8.79
N ILE A 197 -18.54 0.82 8.52
CA ILE A 197 -18.46 2.05 9.32
C ILE A 197 -19.81 2.75 9.35
N SER A 198 -20.42 2.95 8.17
CA SER A 198 -21.73 3.60 8.04
C SER A 198 -22.80 2.84 8.81
N TRP A 199 -22.84 1.51 8.67
CA TRP A 199 -23.81 0.68 9.38
C TRP A 199 -23.61 0.68 10.90
N LEU A 200 -22.36 0.56 11.37
CA LEU A 200 -22.04 0.63 12.80
C LEU A 200 -22.47 1.96 13.41
N ARG A 201 -22.21 3.07 12.71
CA ARG A 201 -22.63 4.40 13.12
C ARG A 201 -24.15 4.49 13.25
N ASN A 202 -24.88 3.99 12.25
CA ASN A 202 -26.35 3.96 12.26
C ASN A 202 -26.90 3.06 13.38
N CYS A 203 -26.27 1.91 13.62
CA CYS A 203 -26.66 1.02 14.73
C CYS A 203 -26.52 1.73 16.09
N LYS A 204 -25.42 2.45 16.31
CA LYS A 204 -25.18 3.20 17.55
C LYS A 204 -26.12 4.38 17.73
N SER A 205 -26.52 5.05 16.64
CA SER A 205 -27.47 6.18 16.72
C SER A 205 -28.90 5.71 16.96
N THR A 206 -29.31 4.61 16.33
CA THR A 206 -30.68 4.09 16.41
C THR A 206 -30.90 3.25 17.66
N PHE A 207 -29.87 2.50 18.09
CA PHE A 207 -29.91 1.66 19.29
C PHE A 207 -28.73 2.00 20.21
N PRO A 208 -28.77 3.14 20.93
CA PRO A 208 -27.74 3.51 21.88
C PRO A 208 -27.69 2.50 23.03
N ARG A 209 -26.50 1.99 23.37
CA ARG A 209 -26.31 1.22 24.61
C ARG A 209 -26.52 2.15 25.80
N GLY A 210 -27.74 2.21 26.31
CA GLY A 210 -28.08 2.90 27.55
C GLY A 210 -27.31 2.30 28.73
N SER A 211 -26.67 3.15 29.53
CA SER A 211 -26.11 2.80 30.84
C SER A 211 -27.16 2.01 31.65
N GLY A 212 -26.78 0.85 32.18
CA GLY A 212 -27.65 -0.14 32.82
C GLY A 212 -28.26 0.29 34.16
N MET A 213 -28.93 1.44 34.22
CA MET A 213 -29.67 1.88 35.40
C MET A 213 -30.99 2.53 34.98
N GLY A 214 -31.86 1.73 34.35
CA GLY A 214 -33.23 2.09 34.06
C GLY A 214 -34.14 0.96 34.52
N VAL A 215 -35.00 1.26 35.49
CA VAL A 215 -35.99 0.36 36.10
C VAL A 215 -36.73 -0.46 35.02
N VAL A 216 -36.73 -1.80 35.18
CA VAL A 216 -37.44 -2.74 34.30
C VAL A 216 -38.95 -2.56 34.49
N THR A 217 -39.56 -1.72 33.65
CA THR A 217 -41.00 -1.77 33.39
C THR A 217 -41.17 -2.38 32.01
N CYS A 218 -41.38 -3.70 31.93
CA CYS A 218 -41.64 -4.39 30.68
C CYS A 218 -42.92 -3.84 30.03
N GLN A 219 -42.77 -3.06 28.96
CA GLN A 219 -43.87 -2.59 28.10
C GLN A 219 -43.95 -3.50 26.85
N PRO A 220 -45.13 -3.67 26.24
CA PRO A 220 -45.31 -4.52 25.05
C PRO A 220 -44.43 -4.14 23.84
N GLY A 221 -43.86 -2.92 23.79
CA GLY A 221 -42.93 -2.46 22.76
C GLY A 221 -41.47 -2.93 22.92
N ASP A 222 -41.09 -3.45 24.11
CA ASP A 222 -39.70 -3.85 24.40
C ASP A 222 -39.23 -5.09 23.61
N SER A 223 -40.16 -5.85 23.02
CA SER A 223 -39.84 -7.07 22.25
C SER A 223 -39.48 -6.74 20.79
N GLU A 224 -40.23 -5.85 20.15
CA GLU A 224 -40.02 -5.48 18.74
C GLU A 224 -38.74 -4.64 18.55
N GLU A 225 -38.49 -3.68 19.45
CA GLU A 225 -37.26 -2.88 19.43
C GLU A 225 -36.01 -3.76 19.61
N LYS A 226 -36.04 -4.71 20.55
CA LYS A 226 -34.96 -5.71 20.74
C LYS A 226 -34.82 -6.64 19.54
N GLN A 227 -35.92 -7.01 18.89
CA GLN A 227 -35.88 -7.80 17.66
C GLN A 227 -35.17 -7.03 16.54
N MET A 228 -35.51 -5.75 16.36
CA MET A 228 -34.94 -4.85 15.36
C MET A 228 -33.46 -4.53 15.65
N GLU A 229 -33.09 -4.26 16.90
CA GLU A 229 -31.70 -4.08 17.34
C GLU A 229 -30.87 -5.30 16.94
N SER A 230 -31.35 -6.51 17.26
CA SER A 230 -30.57 -7.71 16.95
C SER A 230 -30.61 -8.09 15.45
N LEU A 231 -31.57 -7.60 14.65
CA LEU A 231 -31.46 -7.64 13.17
C LEU A 231 -30.34 -6.72 12.68
N ALA A 232 -30.28 -5.50 13.22
CA ALA A 232 -29.24 -4.54 12.88
C ALA A 232 -27.84 -5.05 13.27
N GLN A 233 -27.70 -5.65 14.46
CA GLN A 233 -26.46 -6.32 14.90
C GLN A 233 -26.09 -7.50 14.00
N LEU A 234 -27.05 -8.30 13.55
CA LEU A 234 -26.79 -9.45 12.67
C LEU A 234 -26.31 -9.01 11.29
N GLU A 235 -26.89 -7.93 10.78
CA GLU A 235 -26.46 -7.31 9.53
C GLU A 235 -25.07 -6.65 9.68
N LEU A 236 -24.77 -6.05 10.84
CA LEU A 236 -23.43 -5.58 11.15
C LEU A 236 -22.42 -6.73 11.10
N CYS A 237 -22.73 -7.87 11.73
CA CYS A 237 -21.89 -9.07 11.67
C CYS A 237 -21.67 -9.55 10.23
N GLN A 238 -22.68 -9.52 9.37
CA GLN A 238 -22.52 -9.89 7.95
C GLN A 238 -21.56 -8.96 7.21
N ARG A 239 -21.66 -7.64 7.44
CA ARG A 239 -20.74 -6.66 6.86
C ARG A 239 -19.31 -6.85 7.38
N LEU A 240 -19.13 -7.05 8.68
CA LEU A 240 -17.82 -7.32 9.27
C LEU A 240 -17.20 -8.62 8.75
N TYR A 241 -17.99 -9.69 8.63
CA TYR A 241 -17.54 -10.96 8.04
C TYR A 241 -17.01 -10.76 6.61
N LYS A 242 -17.79 -10.04 5.78
CA LYS A 242 -17.41 -9.70 4.41
C LYS A 242 -16.15 -8.85 4.34
N LEU A 243 -15.95 -7.94 5.30
CA LEU A 243 -14.76 -7.11 5.42
C LEU A 243 -13.52 -7.93 5.82
N HIS A 244 -13.65 -8.78 6.84
CA HIS A 244 -12.59 -9.68 7.30
C HIS A 244 -12.13 -10.63 6.18
N PHE A 245 -13.09 -11.20 5.45
CA PHE A 245 -12.81 -12.07 4.31
C PHE A 245 -12.07 -11.31 3.20
N GLN A 246 -12.48 -10.07 2.92
CA GLN A 246 -11.85 -9.26 1.88
C GLN A 246 -10.39 -8.90 2.24
N LEU A 247 -10.12 -8.56 3.51
CA LEU A 247 -8.76 -8.29 3.96
C LEU A 247 -7.87 -9.54 3.88
N LEU A 248 -8.43 -10.73 4.15
CA LEU A 248 -7.74 -12.00 3.93
C LEU A 248 -7.36 -12.20 2.45
N LEU A 249 -8.28 -11.92 1.52
CA LEU A 249 -7.99 -12.04 0.08
C LEU A 249 -6.88 -11.07 -0.36
N LEU A 250 -6.93 -9.82 0.12
CA LEU A 250 -5.87 -8.84 -0.12
C LEU A 250 -4.52 -9.34 0.38
N PHE A 251 -4.47 -9.86 1.61
CA PHE A 251 -3.24 -10.40 2.19
C PHE A 251 -2.73 -11.64 1.43
N GLN A 252 -3.62 -12.54 1.01
CA GLN A 252 -3.26 -13.71 0.20
C GLN A 252 -2.69 -13.31 -1.16
N SER A 253 -3.28 -12.32 -1.83
CA SER A 253 -2.74 -11.81 -3.09
C SER A 253 -1.35 -11.20 -2.90
N TYR A 254 -1.10 -10.50 -1.79
CA TYR A 254 0.26 -10.02 -1.48
C TYR A 254 1.25 -11.16 -1.25
N CYS A 255 0.83 -12.21 -0.54
CA CYS A 255 1.65 -13.41 -0.35
C CYS A 255 1.98 -14.08 -1.69
N LYS A 256 1.05 -14.10 -2.65
CA LYS A 256 1.32 -14.59 -4.02
C LYS A 256 2.37 -13.73 -4.73
N LEU A 257 2.28 -12.40 -4.63
CA LEU A 257 3.25 -11.47 -5.20
C LEU A 257 4.67 -11.72 -4.62
N ILE A 258 4.81 -11.89 -3.30
CA ILE A 258 6.07 -12.28 -2.66
C ILE A 258 6.54 -13.67 -3.14
N GLY A 259 5.61 -14.60 -3.35
CA GLY A 259 5.89 -15.95 -3.85
C GLY A 259 6.47 -15.97 -5.27
N GLN A 260 6.19 -14.98 -6.11
CA GLN A 260 6.77 -14.87 -7.45
C GLN A 260 8.29 -14.73 -7.42
N VAL A 261 8.83 -14.13 -6.37
CA VAL A 261 10.29 -13.98 -6.22
C VAL A 261 10.92 -15.19 -5.53
N HIS A 262 10.18 -15.90 -4.68
CA HIS A 262 10.63 -17.23 -4.22
C HIS A 262 10.82 -18.21 -5.38
N ALA A 263 10.00 -18.10 -6.44
CA ALA A 263 10.16 -18.93 -7.62
C ALA A 263 11.50 -18.72 -8.35
N ILE A 264 12.11 -17.52 -8.25
CA ILE A 264 13.46 -17.26 -8.78
C ILE A 264 14.55 -17.54 -7.74
N SER A 265 14.25 -17.53 -6.44
CA SER A 265 15.22 -17.79 -5.36
C SER A 265 15.92 -19.16 -5.41
N SER A 266 15.38 -20.11 -6.18
CA SER A 266 16.01 -21.41 -6.45
C SER A 266 17.11 -21.35 -7.51
N VAL A 267 17.32 -20.21 -8.17
CA VAL A 267 18.38 -20.00 -9.15
C VAL A 267 19.72 -19.80 -8.41
N PRO A 268 20.72 -20.66 -8.63
CA PRO A 268 21.97 -20.64 -7.87
C PRO A 268 22.86 -19.42 -8.14
N GLU A 269 22.59 -18.68 -9.23
CA GLU A 269 23.28 -17.44 -9.58
C GLU A 269 22.79 -16.24 -8.76
N LEU A 270 21.68 -16.37 -8.04
CA LEU A 270 21.14 -15.30 -7.21
C LEU A 270 21.78 -15.28 -5.81
N LEU A 271 22.30 -14.12 -5.42
CA LEU A 271 22.76 -13.83 -4.08
C LEU A 271 21.58 -13.51 -3.14
N ASN A 272 21.32 -14.41 -2.20
CA ASN A 272 20.31 -14.22 -1.17
C ASN A 272 20.90 -13.50 0.06
N MET A 273 20.56 -12.23 0.22
CA MET A 273 20.98 -11.39 1.34
C MET A 273 19.96 -11.31 2.49
N SER A 274 18.91 -12.15 2.48
CA SER A 274 17.81 -12.08 3.47
C SER A 274 18.30 -12.16 4.91
N ARG A 275 19.27 -13.04 5.21
CA ARG A 275 19.80 -13.19 6.57
C ARG A 275 20.48 -11.89 7.04
N GLU A 276 21.39 -11.37 6.23
CA GLU A 276 22.19 -10.18 6.54
C GLU A 276 21.29 -8.95 6.75
N LEU A 277 20.31 -8.75 5.86
CA LEU A 277 19.38 -7.63 5.98
C LEU A 277 18.44 -7.76 7.19
N ASN A 278 18.00 -8.97 7.57
CA ASN A 278 17.19 -9.15 8.78
C ASN A 278 18.01 -8.90 10.06
N GLU A 279 19.27 -9.33 10.12
CA GLU A 279 20.18 -9.03 11.23
C GLU A 279 20.46 -7.53 11.35
N LEU A 280 20.68 -6.86 10.21
CA LEU A 280 20.84 -5.41 10.13
C LEU A 280 19.58 -4.69 10.61
N LYS A 281 18.39 -5.09 10.13
CA LYS A 281 17.10 -4.53 10.57
C LYS A 281 16.91 -4.65 12.07
N SER A 282 17.21 -5.81 12.65
CA SER A 282 17.10 -6.04 14.10
C SER A 282 18.05 -5.12 14.87
N SER A 283 19.30 -5.00 14.42
CA SER A 283 20.32 -4.17 15.06
C SER A 283 19.95 -2.68 14.99
N LEU A 284 19.48 -2.21 13.83
CA LEU A 284 19.02 -0.84 13.62
C LEU A 284 17.81 -0.49 14.48
N ARG A 285 16.83 -1.40 14.62
CA ARG A 285 15.67 -1.19 15.51
C ARG A 285 16.07 -1.03 16.96
N MET A 286 16.98 -1.90 17.45
CA MET A 286 17.50 -1.79 18.80
C MET A 286 18.21 -0.46 19.02
N ALA A 287 19.00 -0.01 18.04
CA ALA A 287 19.66 1.28 18.08
C ALA A 287 18.66 2.46 18.04
N ALA A 288 17.64 2.41 17.18
CA ALA A 288 16.62 3.45 17.05
C ALA A 288 15.90 3.71 18.39
N VAL A 289 15.52 2.64 19.10
CA VAL A 289 14.91 2.72 20.43
C VAL A 289 15.91 3.28 21.46
N GLY A 290 17.16 2.83 21.43
CA GLY A 290 18.22 3.30 22.34
C GLY A 290 18.55 4.79 22.18
N VAL A 291 18.56 5.31 20.95
CA VAL A 291 18.81 6.73 20.66
C VAL A 291 17.69 7.62 21.17
N VAL A 292 16.44 7.14 21.15
CA VAL A 292 15.30 7.85 21.77
C VAL A 292 15.42 7.86 23.30
N GLY A 293 15.82 6.74 23.90
CA GLY A 293 16.00 6.61 25.36
C GLY A 293 17.17 7.44 25.93
N GLY A 294 18.21 7.69 25.15
CA GLY A 294 19.36 8.53 25.55
C GLY A 294 19.12 10.05 25.46
N SER A 295 17.99 10.49 24.89
CA SER A 295 17.67 11.89 24.62
C SER A 295 16.76 12.55 25.68
N LEU A 296 16.92 12.17 26.97
CA LEU A 296 16.20 12.81 28.08
C LEU A 296 16.80 14.14 28.57
N THR A 297 17.83 14.67 27.90
CA THR A 297 18.15 16.10 28.05
C THR A 297 17.43 16.88 26.95
N PRO A 298 16.55 17.84 27.28
CA PRO A 298 15.96 18.74 26.31
C PRO A 298 17.07 19.67 25.81
N ARG A 299 17.86 19.18 24.85
CA ARG A 299 18.75 20.04 24.09
C ARG A 299 17.82 20.83 23.18
N SER A 300 17.61 22.08 23.59
CA SER A 300 17.21 23.23 22.80
C SER A 300 16.93 22.93 21.34
N TYR A 301 15.72 23.23 20.88
CA TYR A 301 15.37 23.39 19.46
C TYR A 301 16.62 23.77 18.66
N PRO A 302 17.06 22.97 17.66
CA PRO A 302 18.25 23.32 16.91
C PRO A 302 17.94 24.58 16.09
N ARG A 303 18.35 25.72 16.64
CA ARG A 303 18.71 26.91 15.88
C ARG A 303 19.60 26.44 14.73
N ALA A 304 19.10 26.57 13.49
CA ALA A 304 19.74 26.22 12.23
C ALA A 304 21.19 25.74 12.40
N ALA A 305 21.35 24.44 12.67
CA ALA A 305 22.67 23.85 12.75
C ALA A 305 23.29 23.93 11.35
N THR A 306 24.52 24.43 11.26
CA THR A 306 25.33 24.26 10.05
C THR A 306 25.29 22.78 9.66
N PRO A 307 25.00 22.44 8.40
CA PRO A 307 24.91 21.04 7.99
C PRO A 307 26.23 20.34 8.34
N SER A 308 26.14 19.21 9.07
CA SER A 308 27.33 18.40 9.43
C SER A 308 28.03 17.80 8.22
N PHE A 309 27.33 17.74 7.09
CA PHE A 309 27.82 17.21 5.83
C PHE A 309 27.88 18.30 4.77
N SER A 310 28.94 18.29 3.97
CA SER A 310 29.13 19.24 2.86
C SER A 310 28.23 18.98 1.66
N SER A 311 27.68 17.78 1.51
CA SER A 311 26.77 17.36 0.43
C SER A 311 25.96 16.12 0.83
N SER A 312 24.89 15.83 0.09
CA SER A 312 24.12 14.58 0.24
C SER A 312 24.99 13.35 -0.01
N GLU A 313 25.98 13.44 -0.91
CA GLU A 313 26.96 12.38 -1.16
C GLU A 313 27.78 12.02 0.08
N ALA A 314 28.35 13.05 0.71
CA ALA A 314 29.15 12.87 1.90
C ALA A 314 28.32 12.26 3.03
N ALA A 315 27.04 12.64 3.12
CA ALA A 315 26.10 12.07 4.07
C ALA A 315 25.80 10.58 3.80
N VAL A 316 25.51 10.19 2.55
CA VAL A 316 25.31 8.78 2.17
C VAL A 316 26.53 7.95 2.51
N GLN A 317 27.72 8.44 2.17
CA GLN A 317 28.95 7.72 2.44
C GLN A 317 29.21 7.57 3.95
N ALA A 318 28.94 8.61 4.74
CA ALA A 318 29.05 8.55 6.19
C ALA A 318 28.04 7.57 6.82
N VAL A 319 26.81 7.51 6.28
CA VAL A 319 25.80 6.52 6.68
C VAL A 319 26.30 5.10 6.37
N LEU A 320 26.73 4.84 5.13
CA LEU A 320 27.23 3.53 4.70
C LEU A 320 28.46 3.08 5.50
N GLU A 321 29.38 3.99 5.79
CA GLU A 321 30.55 3.70 6.62
C GLU A 321 30.15 3.35 8.06
N SER A 322 29.18 4.07 8.63
CA SER A 322 28.64 3.77 9.96
C SER A 322 28.00 2.37 9.99
N LEU A 323 27.20 2.02 8.97
CA LEU A 323 26.60 0.69 8.84
C LEU A 323 27.66 -0.40 8.73
N ARG A 324 28.71 -0.18 7.92
CA ARG A 324 29.83 -1.12 7.75
C ARG A 324 30.61 -1.35 9.05
N LYS A 325 30.79 -0.31 9.86
CA LYS A 325 31.46 -0.39 11.18
C LYS A 325 30.54 -0.90 12.30
N SER A 326 29.28 -1.26 11.99
CA SER A 326 28.27 -1.64 12.97
C SER A 326 27.95 -0.53 13.99
N GLU A 327 28.17 0.74 13.61
CA GLU A 327 27.84 1.93 14.41
C GLU A 327 26.39 2.36 14.18
N PHE A 328 25.45 1.47 14.52
CA PHE A 328 24.03 1.61 14.17
C PHE A 328 23.37 2.86 14.77
N ALA A 329 23.70 3.23 16.01
CA ALA A 329 23.19 4.44 16.64
C ALA A 329 23.66 5.72 15.91
N THR A 330 24.90 5.71 15.40
CA THR A 330 25.45 6.79 14.59
C THR A 330 24.72 6.90 13.26
N ALA A 331 24.46 5.76 12.59
CA ALA A 331 23.72 5.74 11.33
C ALA A 331 22.29 6.30 11.48
N ILE A 332 21.57 5.92 12.55
CA ILE A 332 20.25 6.47 12.88
C ILE A 332 20.31 7.99 13.09
N ARG A 333 21.30 8.48 13.85
CA ARG A 333 21.49 9.92 14.07
C ARG A 333 21.77 10.66 12.75
N HIS A 334 22.62 10.10 11.89
CA HIS A 334 22.91 10.68 10.58
C HIS A 334 21.64 10.80 9.73
N ILE A 335 20.82 9.75 9.62
CA ILE A 335 19.55 9.83 8.86
C ILE A 335 18.62 10.91 9.42
N ARG A 336 18.41 10.94 10.74
CA ARG A 336 17.55 11.97 11.36
C ARG A 336 18.03 13.38 11.05
N GLU A 337 19.33 13.61 11.08
CA GLU A 337 19.93 14.89 10.72
C GLU A 337 19.77 15.19 9.23
N CYS A 338 20.08 14.23 8.35
CA CYS A 338 19.92 14.38 6.91
C CYS A 338 18.49 14.72 6.50
N ARG A 339 17.47 14.14 7.14
CA ARG A 339 16.06 14.46 6.89
C ARG A 339 15.68 15.92 7.21
N THR A 340 16.44 16.58 8.09
CA THR A 340 16.22 18.01 8.38
C THR A 340 16.88 18.93 7.35
N VAL A 341 17.97 18.47 6.73
CA VAL A 341 18.75 19.23 5.74
C VAL A 341 18.22 19.01 4.32
N TRP A 342 17.84 17.77 4.00
CA TRP A 342 17.32 17.32 2.71
C TRP A 342 16.01 16.54 2.92
N PRO A 343 14.90 17.23 3.22
CA PRO A 343 13.61 16.58 3.45
C PRO A 343 13.09 15.93 2.16
N ASN A 344 12.54 14.72 2.26
CA ASN A 344 11.97 13.94 1.15
C ASN A 344 12.95 13.64 0.00
N ASP A 345 14.25 13.74 0.26
CA ASP A 345 15.32 13.24 -0.62
C ASP A 345 15.54 11.73 -0.35
N ILE A 346 16.67 11.17 -0.78
CA ILE A 346 17.11 9.77 -0.55
C ILE A 346 17.08 9.29 0.91
N PHE A 347 16.99 10.23 1.86
CA PHE A 347 16.92 9.97 3.30
C PHE A 347 15.48 9.82 3.82
N GLY A 348 14.48 10.02 2.96
CA GLY A 348 13.06 9.91 3.28
C GLY A 348 12.48 11.12 4.01
N GLY A 349 11.15 11.12 4.19
CA GLY A 349 10.43 12.10 5.00
C GLY A 349 10.49 11.85 6.51
N VAL A 350 9.99 12.80 7.30
CA VAL A 350 9.90 12.67 8.78
C VAL A 350 8.92 11.57 9.21
N SER A 351 7.92 11.28 8.37
CA SER A 351 6.89 10.25 8.57
C SER A 351 7.36 8.83 8.20
N GLU A 352 8.46 8.70 7.46
CA GLU A 352 8.97 7.40 7.01
C GLU A 352 9.80 6.68 8.08
N ASP A 353 9.79 5.35 8.05
CA ASP A 353 10.63 4.53 8.94
C ASP A 353 12.12 4.67 8.60
N GLU A 354 12.88 5.25 9.54
CA GLU A 354 14.33 5.44 9.44
C GLU A 354 15.11 4.13 9.28
N VAL A 355 14.62 3.03 9.87
CA VAL A 355 15.25 1.72 9.70
C VAL A 355 15.11 1.25 8.26
N GLN A 356 13.91 1.39 7.70
CA GLN A 356 13.60 0.99 6.33
C GLN A 356 14.40 1.83 5.32
N THR A 357 14.54 3.15 5.51
CA THR A 357 15.41 3.99 4.68
C THR A 357 16.86 3.48 4.70
N LEU A 358 17.41 3.18 5.87
CA LEU A 358 18.78 2.67 6.01
C LEU A 358 18.99 1.32 5.31
N LEU A 359 18.01 0.41 5.42
CA LEU A 359 18.05 -0.87 4.72
C LEU A 359 18.06 -0.69 3.20
N ASN A 360 17.23 0.24 2.68
CA ASN A 360 17.20 0.54 1.25
C ASN A 360 18.56 1.09 0.77
N ILE A 361 19.17 2.02 1.52
CA ILE A 361 20.50 2.59 1.19
C ILE A 361 21.57 1.49 1.21
N TYR A 362 21.56 0.63 2.24
CA TYR A 362 22.52 -0.47 2.37
C TYR A 362 22.39 -1.49 1.24
N PHE A 363 21.17 -1.96 0.98
CA PHE A 363 20.91 -2.98 -0.05
C PHE A 363 21.34 -2.48 -1.43
N ARG A 364 20.95 -1.25 -1.80
CA ARG A 364 21.32 -0.67 -3.10
C ARG A 364 22.82 -0.54 -3.28
N GLN A 365 23.55 -0.21 -2.21
CA GLN A 365 25.01 -0.14 -2.28
C GLN A 365 25.61 -1.53 -2.51
N GLN A 366 25.04 -2.57 -1.91
CA GLN A 366 25.56 -3.92 -2.11
C GLN A 366 25.23 -4.49 -3.49
N SER A 367 24.05 -4.17 -4.04
CA SER A 367 23.62 -4.63 -5.37
C SER A 367 24.17 -3.78 -6.52
N LEU A 368 24.96 -2.74 -6.25
CA LEU A 368 25.43 -1.82 -7.27
C LEU A 368 26.37 -2.53 -8.26
N GLY A 369 26.00 -2.55 -9.55
CA GLY A 369 26.80 -3.20 -10.59
C GLY A 369 26.81 -4.73 -10.51
N GLN A 370 25.94 -5.33 -9.70
CA GLN A 370 25.77 -6.78 -9.59
C GLN A 370 24.30 -7.14 -9.79
N THR A 371 23.97 -7.65 -10.97
CA THR A 371 22.67 -8.30 -11.20
C THR A 371 22.62 -9.60 -10.42
N GLY A 372 21.45 -9.90 -9.85
CA GLY A 372 21.17 -11.17 -9.19
C GLY A 372 21.16 -11.09 -7.66
N SER A 373 20.93 -9.92 -7.04
CA SER A 373 20.84 -9.81 -5.59
C SER A 373 19.39 -9.63 -5.13
N PHE A 374 18.98 -10.38 -4.10
CA PHE A 374 17.67 -10.20 -3.49
C PHE A 374 17.70 -10.43 -1.97
N ALA A 375 16.75 -9.85 -1.26
CA ALA A 375 16.53 -10.11 0.15
C ALA A 375 15.05 -10.04 0.52
N LEU A 376 14.58 -11.03 1.26
CA LEU A 376 13.28 -11.02 1.90
C LEU A 376 13.44 -10.66 3.38
N VAL A 377 12.86 -9.54 3.79
CA VAL A 377 13.03 -8.97 5.13
C VAL A 377 11.68 -8.85 5.82
N GLY A 378 11.55 -9.40 7.03
CA GLY A 378 10.27 -9.42 7.75
C GLY A 378 10.08 -10.67 8.59
N SER A 379 8.84 -10.91 9.02
CA SER A 379 8.52 -12.04 9.88
C SER A 379 8.91 -13.38 9.24
N ARG A 380 9.52 -14.26 10.04
CA ARG A 380 9.84 -15.66 9.68
C ARG A 380 8.62 -16.59 9.75
N GLN A 381 7.45 -16.07 10.10
CA GLN A 381 6.24 -16.86 10.22
C GLN A 381 5.80 -17.36 8.83
N ASP A 382 5.26 -18.58 8.80
CA ASP A 382 4.68 -19.12 7.58
C ASP A 382 3.37 -18.38 7.27
N LEU A 383 3.41 -17.50 6.27
CA LEU A 383 2.25 -16.73 5.82
C LEU A 383 1.08 -17.64 5.43
N SER A 384 1.37 -18.86 4.96
CA SER A 384 0.36 -19.84 4.57
C SER A 384 -0.37 -20.39 5.79
N GLU A 385 0.35 -20.63 6.89
CA GLU A 385 -0.25 -21.04 8.17
C GLU A 385 -1.16 -19.93 8.71
N ILE A 386 -0.73 -18.67 8.62
CA ILE A 386 -1.55 -17.54 9.09
C ILE A 386 -2.81 -17.39 8.23
N CYS A 387 -2.66 -17.47 6.90
CA CYS A 387 -3.81 -17.45 5.98
C CYS A 387 -4.79 -18.60 6.26
N ALA A 388 -4.31 -19.80 6.57
CA ALA A 388 -5.15 -20.94 6.92
C ALA A 388 -5.93 -20.69 8.22
N LYS A 389 -5.27 -20.18 9.27
CA LYS A 389 -5.92 -19.81 10.54
C LYS A 389 -6.97 -18.72 10.37
N LEU A 390 -6.68 -17.70 9.57
CA LEU A 390 -7.63 -16.63 9.25
C LEU A 390 -8.84 -17.16 8.47
N MET A 391 -8.62 -18.08 7.54
CA MET A 391 -9.69 -18.73 6.79
C MET A 391 -10.58 -19.59 7.71
N GLU A 392 -9.99 -20.33 8.65
CA GLU A 392 -10.72 -21.10 9.66
C GLU A 392 -11.60 -20.20 10.53
N LEU A 393 -11.01 -19.14 11.13
CA LEU A 393 -11.75 -18.17 11.94
C LEU A 393 -12.88 -17.50 11.15
N ASN A 394 -12.65 -17.17 9.88
CA ASN A 394 -13.67 -16.62 9.00
C ASN A 394 -14.82 -17.61 8.75
N GLY A 395 -14.50 -18.91 8.58
CA GLY A 395 -15.49 -19.99 8.51
C GLY A 395 -16.31 -20.13 9.79
N GLU A 396 -15.68 -20.11 10.96
CA GLU A 396 -16.37 -20.15 12.25
C GLU A 396 -17.34 -18.98 12.42
N ILE A 397 -16.90 -17.77 12.07
CA ILE A 397 -17.73 -16.54 12.12
C ILE A 397 -18.96 -16.71 11.22
N ARG A 398 -18.76 -17.15 9.97
CA ARG A 398 -19.87 -17.40 9.03
C ARG A 398 -20.89 -18.37 9.62
N ASP A 399 -20.43 -19.47 10.21
CA ASP A 399 -21.30 -20.48 10.80
C ASP A 399 -22.05 -19.94 12.03
N MET A 400 -21.41 -19.08 12.84
CA MET A 400 -22.08 -18.37 13.94
C MET A 400 -23.18 -17.43 13.44
N ILE A 401 -22.93 -16.67 12.37
CA ILE A 401 -23.92 -15.80 11.73
C ILE A 401 -25.10 -16.64 11.23
N GLY A 402 -24.82 -17.75 10.51
CA GLY A 402 -25.85 -18.66 10.01
C GLY A 402 -26.73 -19.22 11.12
N ARG A 403 -26.12 -19.69 12.22
CA ARG A 403 -26.89 -20.14 13.40
C ARG A 403 -27.74 -19.03 14.00
N ALA A 404 -27.21 -17.83 14.14
CA ALA A 404 -27.94 -16.68 14.67
C ALA A 404 -29.15 -16.29 13.78
N GLN A 405 -29.04 -16.44 12.47
CA GLN A 405 -30.16 -16.31 11.52
C GLN A 405 -31.19 -17.43 11.73
N SER A 406 -30.77 -18.71 11.79
CA SER A 406 -31.68 -19.85 11.90
C SER A 406 -32.48 -19.89 13.21
N TYR A 407 -31.88 -19.57 14.35
CA TYR A 407 -32.60 -19.53 15.63
C TYR A 407 -33.78 -18.54 15.62
N ARG A 408 -33.68 -17.47 14.81
CA ARG A 408 -34.75 -16.48 14.65
C ARG A 408 -35.87 -16.96 13.76
N VAL A 409 -35.54 -17.64 12.66
CA VAL A 409 -36.54 -18.26 11.78
C VAL A 409 -37.42 -19.22 12.60
N VAL A 410 -36.82 -20.05 13.46
CA VAL A 410 -37.56 -20.96 14.35
C VAL A 410 -38.43 -20.21 15.37
N SER A 411 -37.93 -19.10 15.94
CA SER A 411 -38.70 -18.28 16.89
C SER A 411 -39.89 -17.54 16.25
N ALA A 412 -39.80 -17.21 14.95
CA ALA A 412 -40.88 -16.54 14.21
C ALA A 412 -42.02 -17.51 13.80
N PHE A 413 -41.75 -18.82 13.77
CA PHE A 413 -42.71 -19.88 13.44
C PHE A 413 -43.35 -20.57 14.65
N LEU A 414 -43.00 -20.19 15.88
CA LEU A 414 -43.71 -20.64 17.07
C LEU A 414 -44.97 -19.76 17.25
N PRO A 415 -46.19 -20.28 17.08
CA PRO A 415 -47.40 -19.51 17.35
C PRO A 415 -47.51 -19.25 18.86
N ASP A 416 -47.81 -18.01 19.23
CA ASP A 416 -48.15 -17.61 20.60
C ASP A 416 -49.20 -18.59 21.16
N SER A 417 -48.77 -19.46 22.06
CA SER A 417 -49.66 -20.44 22.71
C SER A 417 -50.53 -19.80 23.80
N SER A 418 -50.68 -18.47 23.80
CA SER A 418 -51.60 -17.75 24.67
C SER A 418 -52.94 -17.51 23.96
N ALA A 419 -53.64 -18.58 23.58
CA ALA A 419 -55.09 -18.49 23.43
C ALA A 419 -55.69 -18.58 24.84
N PRO A 420 -56.46 -17.59 25.33
CA PRO A 420 -57.15 -17.73 26.60
C PRO A 420 -58.21 -18.83 26.43
N GLY A 421 -58.08 -19.91 27.18
CA GLY A 421 -59.09 -20.95 27.25
C GLY A 421 -60.38 -20.34 27.77
N THR A 422 -61.37 -20.17 26.89
CA THR A 422 -62.75 -19.90 27.27
C THR A 422 -63.28 -21.12 28.02
N SER A 423 -63.36 -20.99 29.34
CA SER A 423 -64.09 -21.93 30.20
C SER A 423 -65.59 -21.70 30.04
N LEU A 424 -66.27 -22.75 29.55
CA LEU A 424 -67.69 -23.13 29.64
C LEU A 424 -68.76 -22.10 29.25
#